data_AF-A0A7R9DN18-F1
#
_entry.id   AF-A0A7R9DN18-F1
#
_cell.length_a   1.000
_cell.length_b   1.000
_cell.length_c   1.000
_cell.angle_alpha   90.00
_cell.angle_beta   90.00
_cell.angle_gamma   90.00
#
_symmetry.space_group_name_H-M   'P 1'
#
loop_
_entity.id
_entity.type
_entity.pdbx_description
1 polymer ?
#
loop_
_entity_poly.entity_id
_entity_poly.type
_entity_poly.pdbx_seq_one_letter_code
_entity_poly.pdbx_strand_id
1 'polypeptide(L)'
;MLGMEIHGLSSAGKPFCGWVARDAIQECREACGGHGYLKASSLGDIRNENDACCTYEGENSVLLQQTSNWLIQLWGRAPGEAVVTSPLHSVDFLFDAREILATKFTAATVRDAVAPQSECLVVTDLGSTPHFILFKFWQRITGEDVDPGVRPILTRLCSLYGAWRLEKHLATLYQGLYMTGGEPTSLLRDGIVELCSQIKPDAIALVDAVAPPDFILNSALGASDGDLYKNLQAAIYRTPEAFERPGWWTDVVRHDDPYVQFMIQLMWVQYNVVLAPIPASSHSPVTSLVLTDSSQLTSDSQHLGIYSSPVASLVLTDSSQLTSDSQHL
;
A
#
# COMPACT_ATOMS: atom_id res chain seq x y z
N MET A 1 14.81 -38.66 -7.50
CA MET A 1 15.42 -37.50 -6.81
C MET A 1 14.99 -36.19 -7.45
N LEU A 2 15.16 -35.99 -8.76
CA LEU A 2 14.69 -34.78 -9.47
C LEU A 2 13.21 -34.44 -9.22
N GLY A 3 12.30 -35.42 -9.27
CA GLY A 3 10.87 -35.17 -9.01
C GLY A 3 10.57 -34.66 -7.59
N MET A 4 11.33 -35.12 -6.58
CA MET A 4 11.18 -34.64 -5.20
C MET A 4 11.74 -33.22 -5.04
N GLU A 5 12.84 -32.92 -5.70
CA GLU A 5 13.46 -31.59 -5.72
C GLU A 5 12.55 -30.56 -6.42
N ILE A 6 11.98 -30.91 -7.57
CA ILE A 6 10.99 -30.08 -8.27
C ILE A 6 9.75 -29.88 -7.40
N HIS A 7 9.25 -30.94 -6.76
CA HIS A 7 8.11 -30.82 -5.85
C HIS A 7 8.42 -29.86 -4.70
N GLY A 8 9.55 -30.05 -3.99
CA GLY A 8 9.97 -29.16 -2.91
C GLY A 8 10.12 -27.71 -3.36
N LEU A 9 10.76 -27.46 -4.51
CA LEU A 9 10.88 -26.13 -5.09
C LEU A 9 9.53 -25.51 -5.45
N SER A 10 8.62 -26.27 -6.04
CA SER A 10 7.28 -25.77 -6.41
C SER A 10 6.42 -25.48 -5.17
N SER A 11 6.47 -26.36 -4.16
CA SER A 11 5.79 -26.19 -2.88
C SER A 11 6.33 -25.02 -2.06
N ALA A 12 7.59 -24.61 -2.30
CA ALA A 12 8.16 -23.43 -1.66
C ALA A 12 8.02 -22.15 -2.51
N GLY A 13 8.07 -22.31 -3.84
CA GLY A 13 7.98 -21.24 -4.84
C GLY A 13 6.58 -20.65 -4.94
N LYS A 14 5.54 -21.48 -4.99
CA LYS A 14 4.16 -20.99 -5.09
C LYS A 14 3.77 -20.09 -3.92
N PRO A 15 3.97 -20.47 -2.63
CA PRO A 15 3.69 -19.59 -1.51
C PRO A 15 4.47 -18.29 -1.55
N PHE A 16 5.76 -18.38 -1.86
CA PHE A 16 6.64 -17.21 -1.94
C PHE A 16 6.15 -16.22 -3.00
N CYS A 17 5.94 -16.67 -4.24
CA CYS A 17 5.46 -15.81 -5.31
C CYS A 17 4.08 -15.23 -5.02
N GLY A 18 3.15 -16.02 -4.46
CA GLY A 18 1.81 -15.56 -4.12
C GLY A 18 1.80 -14.44 -3.07
N TRP A 19 2.62 -14.57 -2.02
CA TRP A 19 2.75 -13.52 -1.01
C TRP A 19 3.50 -12.29 -1.50
N VAL A 20 4.58 -12.47 -2.27
CA VAL A 20 5.30 -11.34 -2.88
C VAL A 20 4.37 -10.56 -3.81
N ALA A 21 3.59 -11.25 -4.65
CA ALA A 21 2.62 -10.60 -5.53
C ALA A 21 1.54 -9.87 -4.72
N ARG A 22 0.97 -10.51 -3.68
CA ARG A 22 -0.03 -9.89 -2.80
C ARG A 22 0.49 -8.58 -2.19
N ASP A 23 1.69 -8.63 -1.63
CA ASP A 23 2.30 -7.49 -0.94
C ASP A 23 2.66 -6.39 -1.94
N ALA A 24 3.23 -6.75 -3.10
CA ALA A 24 3.55 -5.80 -4.17
C ALA A 24 2.30 -5.09 -4.70
N ILE A 25 1.20 -5.81 -4.97
CA ILE A 25 -0.06 -5.20 -5.43
C ILE A 25 -0.58 -4.20 -4.39
N GLN A 26 -0.53 -4.56 -3.11
CA GLN A 26 -0.97 -3.69 -2.03
C GLN A 26 -0.08 -2.44 -1.91
N GLU A 27 1.23 -2.60 -1.98
CA GLU A 27 2.18 -1.47 -1.96
C GLU A 27 1.98 -0.55 -3.18
N CYS A 28 1.76 -1.10 -4.38
CA CYS A 28 1.44 -0.32 -5.58
C CYS A 28 0.14 0.49 -5.39
N ARG A 29 -0.90 -0.12 -4.81
CA ARG A 29 -2.18 0.54 -4.53
C ARG A 29 -2.01 1.71 -3.55
N GLU A 30 -1.21 1.53 -2.52
CA GLU A 30 -0.91 2.57 -1.52
C GLU A 30 -0.03 3.68 -2.08
N ALA A 31 0.93 3.34 -2.95
CA ALA A 31 1.77 4.31 -3.66
C ALA A 31 0.96 5.23 -4.59
N CYS A 32 -0.18 4.77 -5.13
CA CYS A 32 -1.11 5.59 -5.90
C CYS A 32 -2.06 6.47 -5.04
N GLY A 33 -1.93 6.45 -3.71
CA GLY A 33 -2.75 7.23 -2.79
C GLY A 33 -4.25 6.96 -2.93
N GLY A 34 -5.08 8.00 -2.81
CA GLY A 34 -6.54 7.88 -2.93
C GLY A 34 -6.99 7.37 -4.31
N HIS A 35 -6.25 7.68 -5.38
CA HIS A 35 -6.58 7.22 -6.72
C HIS A 35 -6.41 5.71 -6.89
N GLY A 36 -5.47 5.09 -6.15
CA GLY A 36 -5.33 3.64 -6.11
C GLY A 36 -6.52 2.90 -5.50
N TYR A 37 -7.42 3.60 -4.79
CA TYR A 37 -8.66 3.00 -4.28
C TYR A 37 -9.80 3.00 -5.31
N LEU A 38 -9.70 3.81 -6.36
CA LEU A 38 -10.74 3.90 -7.38
C LEU A 38 -10.81 2.59 -8.17
N LYS A 39 -12.04 2.18 -8.52
CA LYS A 39 -12.27 1.04 -9.43
C LYS A 39 -11.52 1.22 -10.77
N ALA A 40 -11.42 2.46 -11.25
CA ALA A 40 -10.68 2.81 -12.45
C ALA A 40 -9.16 2.54 -12.39
N SER A 41 -8.59 2.31 -11.20
CA SER A 41 -7.19 1.91 -11.06
C SER A 41 -6.94 0.44 -11.35
N SER A 42 -7.97 -0.41 -11.25
CA SER A 42 -7.90 -1.88 -11.36
C SER A 42 -7.01 -2.60 -10.35
N LEU A 43 -6.25 -1.88 -9.51
CA LEU A 43 -5.40 -2.47 -8.47
C LEU A 43 -6.21 -3.24 -7.41
N GLY A 44 -7.42 -2.77 -7.11
CA GLY A 44 -8.33 -3.48 -6.21
C GLY A 44 -8.79 -4.84 -6.76
N ASP A 45 -9.02 -4.92 -8.07
CA ASP A 45 -9.44 -6.16 -8.74
C ASP A 45 -8.28 -7.14 -8.84
N ILE A 46 -7.12 -6.67 -9.29
CA ILE A 46 -5.87 -7.47 -9.35
C ILE A 46 -5.56 -8.07 -7.97
N ARG A 47 -5.74 -7.29 -6.90
CA ARG A 47 -5.55 -7.78 -5.52
C ARG A 47 -6.52 -8.90 -5.17
N ASN A 48 -7.80 -8.73 -5.48
CA ASN A 48 -8.84 -9.71 -5.18
C ASN A 48 -8.64 -11.01 -5.99
N GLU A 49 -8.19 -10.89 -7.24
CA GLU A 49 -7.86 -12.05 -8.08
C GLU A 49 -6.63 -12.80 -7.56
N ASN A 50 -5.58 -12.06 -7.16
CA ASN A 50 -4.37 -12.65 -6.59
C ASN A 50 -4.60 -13.30 -5.21
N ASP A 51 -5.62 -12.90 -4.45
CA ASP A 51 -5.89 -13.47 -3.12
C ASP A 51 -6.11 -15.00 -3.19
N ALA A 52 -6.74 -15.49 -4.26
CA ALA A 52 -6.91 -16.91 -4.52
C ALA A 52 -5.57 -17.65 -4.63
N CYS A 53 -4.50 -17.00 -5.14
CA CYS A 53 -3.15 -17.55 -5.24
C CYS A 53 -2.57 -17.97 -3.89
N CYS A 54 -3.06 -17.41 -2.79
CA CYS A 54 -2.60 -17.77 -1.46
C CYS A 54 -3.20 -19.10 -0.96
N THR A 55 -4.27 -19.60 -1.61
CA THR A 55 -5.08 -20.71 -1.09
C THR A 55 -5.25 -21.87 -2.08
N TYR A 56 -5.53 -21.60 -3.35
CA TYR A 56 -5.73 -22.66 -4.35
C TYR A 56 -4.44 -23.46 -4.60
N GLU A 57 -4.54 -24.59 -5.32
CA GLU A 57 -3.38 -25.40 -5.75
C GLU A 57 -2.43 -25.81 -4.60
N GLY A 58 -2.97 -25.87 -3.37
CA GLY A 58 -2.26 -26.12 -2.13
C GLY A 58 -2.18 -24.87 -1.25
N GLU A 59 -2.74 -24.94 -0.05
CA GLU A 59 -2.66 -23.84 0.92
C GLU A 59 -1.19 -23.55 1.26
N ASN A 60 -0.83 -22.27 1.32
CA ASN A 60 0.56 -21.83 1.38
C ASN A 60 1.33 -22.41 2.57
N SER A 61 0.73 -22.46 3.76
CA SER A 61 1.36 -22.97 4.97
C SER A 61 1.61 -24.49 4.89
N VAL A 62 0.65 -25.23 4.32
CA VAL A 62 0.77 -26.68 4.08
C VAL A 62 1.88 -26.98 3.07
N LEU A 63 1.97 -26.21 1.99
CA LEU A 63 3.04 -26.39 0.99
C LEU A 63 4.43 -26.07 1.57
N LEU A 64 4.54 -25.03 2.40
CA LEU A 64 5.78 -24.75 3.14
C LEU A 64 6.11 -25.86 4.14
N GLN A 65 5.12 -26.48 4.76
CA GLN A 65 5.33 -27.62 5.65
C GLN A 65 5.87 -28.83 4.87
N GLN A 66 5.36 -29.10 3.67
CA GLN A 66 5.89 -30.17 2.79
C GLN A 66 7.36 -29.94 2.47
N THR A 67 7.71 -28.72 2.08
CA THR A 67 9.10 -28.33 1.79
C THR A 67 9.98 -28.44 3.03
N SER A 68 9.52 -27.92 4.17
CA SER A 68 10.25 -27.96 5.45
C SER A 68 10.54 -29.40 5.88
N ASN A 69 9.53 -30.28 5.83
CA ASN A 69 9.69 -31.69 6.17
C ASN A 69 10.70 -32.38 5.25
N TRP A 70 10.66 -32.07 3.95
CA TRP A 70 11.63 -32.59 2.99
C TRP A 70 13.06 -32.11 3.32
N LEU A 71 13.27 -30.82 3.59
CA LEU A 71 14.59 -30.28 3.98
C LEU A 71 15.10 -30.90 5.29
N ILE A 72 14.25 -31.06 6.30
CA ILE A 72 14.61 -31.70 7.59
C ILE A 72 15.01 -33.16 7.37
N GLN A 73 14.29 -33.89 6.50
CA GLN A 73 14.65 -35.26 6.14
C GLN A 73 16.01 -35.33 5.44
N LEU A 74 16.34 -34.35 4.59
CA LEU A 74 17.66 -34.27 3.96
C LEU A 74 18.75 -33.96 5.00
N TRP A 75 18.50 -33.05 5.94
CA TRP A 75 19.44 -32.68 7.00
C TRP A 75 19.72 -33.83 7.98
N GLY A 76 18.71 -34.62 8.31
CA GLY A 76 18.82 -35.73 9.28
C GLY A 76 19.58 -36.96 8.79
N ARG A 77 20.02 -36.99 7.51
CA ARG A 77 20.78 -38.11 6.95
C ARG A 77 22.22 -38.13 7.47
N ALA A 78 22.70 -39.32 7.84
CA ALA A 78 24.04 -39.48 8.39
C ALA A 78 25.13 -39.25 7.32
N PRO A 79 26.27 -38.63 7.67
CA PRO A 79 27.41 -38.51 6.76
C PRO A 79 27.92 -39.92 6.40
N GLY A 80 27.68 -40.33 5.15
CA GLY A 80 28.00 -41.68 4.64
C GLY A 80 26.82 -42.41 3.99
N GLU A 81 25.59 -41.95 4.18
CA GLU A 81 24.46 -42.35 3.33
C GLU A 81 24.64 -41.76 1.92
N ALA A 82 24.09 -42.44 0.90
CA ALA A 82 24.26 -42.08 -0.51
C ALA A 82 24.12 -40.56 -0.73
N VAL A 83 25.15 -39.96 -1.35
CA VAL A 83 25.21 -38.53 -1.67
C VAL A 83 23.86 -38.09 -2.22
N VAL A 84 23.17 -37.24 -1.47
CA VAL A 84 21.93 -36.63 -1.95
C VAL A 84 22.35 -35.73 -3.10
N THR A 85 22.02 -36.14 -4.31
CA THR A 85 22.28 -35.34 -5.50
C THR A 85 21.17 -34.30 -5.61
N SER A 86 21.57 -33.03 -5.78
CA SER A 86 20.69 -31.91 -6.14
C SER A 86 20.95 -31.53 -7.60
N PRO A 87 20.32 -32.20 -8.58
CA PRO A 87 20.46 -31.85 -10.00
C PRO A 87 20.24 -30.36 -10.31
N LEU A 88 19.41 -29.66 -9.54
CA LEU A 88 19.12 -28.24 -9.75
C LEU A 88 19.98 -27.32 -8.89
N HIS A 89 20.87 -27.86 -8.06
CA HIS A 89 21.68 -27.14 -7.07
C HIS A 89 20.84 -26.34 -6.07
N SER A 90 19.59 -26.78 -5.83
CA SER A 90 18.63 -26.06 -4.99
C SER A 90 18.78 -26.29 -3.49
N VAL A 91 19.47 -27.37 -3.13
CA VAL A 91 19.74 -27.74 -1.72
C VAL A 91 21.23 -27.85 -1.43
N ASP A 92 22.08 -27.34 -2.31
CA ASP A 92 23.55 -27.37 -2.13
C ASP A 92 23.98 -26.66 -0.84
N PHE A 93 23.26 -25.59 -0.49
CA PHE A 93 23.45 -24.86 0.78
C PHE A 93 23.33 -25.74 2.03
N LEU A 94 22.60 -26.86 1.99
CA LEU A 94 22.51 -27.77 3.12
C LEU A 94 23.81 -28.55 3.33
N PHE A 95 24.55 -28.87 2.26
CA PHE A 95 25.84 -29.57 2.37
C PHE A 95 26.94 -28.63 2.85
N ASP A 96 26.89 -27.37 2.42
CA ASP A 96 27.86 -26.33 2.81
C ASP A 96 27.44 -25.57 4.07
N ALA A 97 26.36 -26.00 4.74
CA ALA A 97 25.73 -25.24 5.84
C ALA A 97 26.69 -24.87 6.97
N ARG A 98 27.65 -25.74 7.31
CA ARG A 98 28.65 -25.43 8.35
C ARG A 98 29.58 -24.30 7.95
N GLU A 99 30.01 -24.28 6.69
CA GLU A 99 30.87 -23.23 6.17
C GLU A 99 30.09 -21.93 6.04
N ILE A 100 28.88 -22.01 5.50
CA ILE A 100 27.94 -20.88 5.38
C ILE A 100 27.68 -20.24 6.75
N LEU A 101 27.32 -21.02 7.78
CA LEU A 101 27.05 -20.50 9.12
C LEU A 101 28.30 -19.91 9.81
N ALA A 102 29.50 -20.32 9.40
CA ALA A 102 30.74 -19.75 9.88
C ALA A 102 31.07 -18.40 9.22
N THR A 103 30.44 -18.06 8.08
CA THR A 103 30.69 -16.80 7.38
C THR A 103 30.25 -15.60 8.21
N LYS A 104 30.88 -14.45 7.94
CA LYS A 104 30.61 -13.17 8.58
C LYS A 104 30.50 -12.09 7.53
N PHE A 105 29.76 -11.04 7.84
CA PHE A 105 29.68 -9.87 7.00
C PHE A 105 31.00 -9.10 7.03
N THR A 106 31.62 -8.93 5.87
CA THR A 106 32.97 -8.32 5.73
C THR A 106 32.99 -7.07 4.86
N ALA A 107 31.84 -6.55 4.42
CA ALA A 107 31.83 -5.38 3.54
C ALA A 107 32.36 -4.14 4.26
N ALA A 108 33.32 -3.47 3.64
CA ALA A 108 33.90 -2.21 4.16
C ALA A 108 33.33 -0.98 3.44
N THR A 109 32.71 -1.16 2.27
CA THR A 109 32.13 -0.09 1.48
C THR A 109 30.69 -0.39 1.11
N VAL A 110 29.93 0.67 0.78
CA VAL A 110 28.54 0.55 0.30
C VAL A 110 28.46 -0.37 -0.92
N ARG A 111 29.42 -0.25 -1.85
CA ARG A 111 29.46 -1.06 -3.07
C ARG A 111 29.67 -2.55 -2.78
N ASP A 112 30.49 -2.87 -1.78
CA ASP A 112 30.75 -4.26 -1.39
C ASP A 112 29.54 -4.86 -0.64
N ALA A 113 28.82 -4.02 0.11
CA ALA A 113 27.66 -4.41 0.89
C ALA A 113 26.48 -4.86 0.02
N VAL A 114 26.38 -4.33 -1.21
CA VAL A 114 25.30 -4.65 -2.17
C VAL A 114 25.80 -5.45 -3.40
N ALA A 115 26.96 -6.08 -3.28
CA ALA A 115 27.49 -6.88 -4.36
C ALA A 115 26.67 -8.18 -4.51
N PRO A 116 26.29 -8.59 -5.73
CA PRO A 116 25.45 -9.78 -5.93
C PRO A 116 26.08 -11.07 -5.36
N GLN A 117 27.41 -11.13 -5.35
CA GLN A 117 28.18 -12.29 -4.88
C GLN A 117 28.20 -12.38 -3.35
N SER A 118 28.29 -11.24 -2.65
CA SER A 118 28.23 -11.22 -1.18
C SER A 118 26.81 -11.53 -0.70
N GLU A 119 25.78 -11.14 -1.44
CA GLU A 119 24.37 -11.44 -1.14
C GLU A 119 24.01 -12.91 -1.38
N CYS A 120 24.48 -13.51 -2.48
CA CYS A 120 24.19 -14.89 -2.84
C CYS A 120 24.62 -15.89 -1.75
N LEU A 121 25.71 -15.58 -1.03
CA LEU A 121 26.24 -16.43 0.04
C LEU A 121 25.45 -16.34 1.35
N VAL A 122 24.73 -15.24 1.59
CA VAL A 122 24.10 -14.89 2.89
C VAL A 122 22.61 -15.22 2.93
N VAL A 123 21.93 -15.13 1.79
CA VAL A 123 20.51 -15.49 1.67
C VAL A 123 20.27 -17.00 1.90
N THR A 124 21.35 -17.79 1.97
CA THR A 124 21.37 -19.20 2.39
C THR A 124 20.79 -19.45 3.79
N ASP A 125 20.79 -18.45 4.68
CA ASP A 125 20.36 -18.60 6.09
C ASP A 125 18.82 -18.50 6.28
N LEU A 126 18.07 -18.06 5.27
CA LEU A 126 16.67 -17.60 5.45
C LEU A 126 15.61 -18.36 4.65
N GLY A 127 16.02 -19.40 3.93
CA GLY A 127 15.12 -20.31 3.22
C GLY A 127 15.61 -20.68 1.82
N SER A 128 15.27 -21.90 1.39
CA SER A 128 15.70 -22.44 0.09
C SER A 128 15.21 -21.63 -1.11
N THR A 129 13.98 -21.08 -1.06
CA THR A 129 13.36 -20.40 -2.21
C THR A 129 13.97 -19.05 -2.58
N PRO A 130 14.12 -18.08 -1.64
CA PRO A 130 14.65 -16.76 -2.00
C PRO A 130 16.10 -16.85 -2.47
N HIS A 131 16.89 -17.74 -1.86
CA HIS A 131 18.25 -18.04 -2.29
C HIS A 131 18.26 -18.60 -3.72
N PHE A 132 17.44 -19.62 -4.01
CA PHE A 132 17.34 -20.20 -5.33
C PHE A 132 16.94 -19.17 -6.40
N ILE A 133 16.01 -18.27 -6.09
CA ILE A 133 15.61 -17.19 -7.00
C ILE A 133 16.77 -16.24 -7.27
N LEU A 134 17.47 -15.77 -6.23
CA LEU A 134 18.61 -14.86 -6.39
C LEU A 134 19.76 -15.54 -7.18
N PHE A 135 20.06 -16.80 -6.86
CA PHE A 135 21.06 -17.60 -7.56
C PHE A 135 20.71 -17.78 -9.03
N LYS A 136 19.45 -18.13 -9.35
CA LYS A 136 19.00 -18.27 -10.74
C LYS A 136 18.96 -16.95 -11.48
N PHE A 137 18.62 -15.85 -10.80
CA PHE A 137 18.67 -14.52 -11.40
C PHE A 137 20.12 -14.15 -11.76
N TRP A 138 21.06 -14.35 -10.83
CA TRP A 138 22.48 -14.13 -11.07
C TRP A 138 23.05 -15.02 -12.19
N GLN A 139 22.72 -16.32 -12.18
CA GLN A 139 23.10 -17.26 -13.23
C GLN A 139 22.57 -16.82 -14.60
N ARG A 140 21.32 -16.31 -14.64
CA ARG A 140 20.71 -15.80 -15.87
C ARG A 140 21.42 -14.56 -16.40
N ILE A 141 21.81 -13.63 -15.52
CA ILE A 141 22.49 -12.37 -15.89
C ILE A 141 23.91 -12.62 -16.41
N THR A 142 24.61 -13.57 -15.81
CA THR A 142 26.00 -13.93 -16.17
C THR A 142 26.09 -14.85 -17.39
N GLY A 143 24.95 -15.31 -17.91
CA GLY A 143 24.87 -16.05 -19.17
C GLY A 143 25.35 -15.25 -20.38
N GLU A 144 25.97 -15.94 -21.34
CA GLU A 144 26.51 -15.35 -22.57
C GLU A 144 25.42 -14.80 -23.50
N ASP A 145 24.18 -15.24 -23.32
CA ASP A 145 23.02 -14.91 -24.15
C ASP A 145 22.34 -13.58 -23.77
N VAL A 146 22.74 -12.94 -22.66
CA VAL A 146 22.21 -11.63 -22.24
C VAL A 146 22.92 -10.50 -22.95
N ASP A 147 22.14 -9.61 -23.56
CA ASP A 147 22.62 -8.37 -24.19
C ASP A 147 23.52 -7.58 -23.21
N PRO A 148 24.77 -7.27 -23.61
CA PRO A 148 25.68 -6.44 -22.82
C PRO A 148 25.09 -5.08 -22.42
N GLY A 149 24.17 -4.51 -23.21
CA GLY A 149 23.50 -3.24 -22.88
C GLY A 149 22.52 -3.35 -21.70
N VAL A 150 21.87 -4.50 -21.54
CA VAL A 150 20.84 -4.75 -20.51
C VAL A 150 21.45 -5.37 -19.24
N ARG A 151 22.61 -6.02 -19.35
CA ARG A 151 23.29 -6.65 -18.22
C ARG A 151 23.53 -5.71 -17.03
N PRO A 152 23.98 -4.45 -17.19
CA PRO A 152 24.22 -3.55 -16.05
C PRO A 152 22.95 -3.25 -15.26
N ILE A 153 21.83 -3.02 -15.92
CA ILE A 153 20.57 -2.71 -15.24
C ILE A 153 20.00 -3.93 -14.52
N LEU A 154 20.05 -5.11 -15.13
CA LEU A 154 19.63 -6.35 -14.46
C LEU A 154 20.55 -6.69 -13.27
N THR A 155 21.84 -6.37 -13.37
CA THR A 155 22.79 -6.54 -12.26
C THR A 155 22.40 -5.66 -11.07
N ARG A 156 22.06 -4.39 -11.32
CA ARG A 156 21.58 -3.47 -10.26
C ARG A 156 20.26 -3.95 -9.65
N LEU A 157 19.33 -4.47 -10.44
CA LEU A 157 18.08 -5.04 -9.93
C LEU A 157 18.32 -6.29 -9.08
N CYS A 158 19.24 -7.16 -9.50
CA CYS A 158 19.63 -8.33 -8.73
C CYS A 158 20.24 -7.94 -7.37
N SER A 159 21.16 -6.98 -7.37
CA SER A 159 21.72 -6.38 -6.15
C SER A 159 20.64 -5.75 -5.27
N LEU A 160 19.73 -4.97 -5.85
CA LEU A 160 18.67 -4.31 -5.07
C LEU A 160 17.76 -5.34 -4.41
N TYR A 161 17.41 -6.40 -5.14
CA TYR A 161 16.61 -7.49 -4.60
C TYR A 161 17.33 -8.22 -3.47
N GLY A 162 18.61 -8.60 -3.65
CA GLY A 162 19.37 -9.26 -2.59
C GLY A 162 19.59 -8.37 -1.37
N ALA A 163 19.98 -7.11 -1.55
CA ALA A 163 20.14 -6.14 -0.47
C ALA A 163 18.82 -5.90 0.30
N TRP A 164 17.70 -5.72 -0.42
CA TRP A 164 16.38 -5.58 0.20
C TRP A 164 15.98 -6.82 1.01
N ARG A 165 16.28 -8.03 0.50
CA ARG A 165 16.04 -9.27 1.25
C ARG A 165 16.89 -9.36 2.51
N LEU A 166 18.16 -8.98 2.45
CA LEU A 166 19.03 -8.93 3.64
C LEU A 166 18.48 -7.93 4.67
N GLU A 167 18.01 -6.76 4.22
CA GLU A 167 17.43 -5.73 5.10
C GLU A 167 16.19 -6.27 5.85
N LYS A 168 15.29 -6.95 5.13
CA LYS A 168 14.08 -7.57 5.70
C LYS A 168 14.38 -8.63 6.78
N HIS A 169 15.57 -9.22 6.75
CA HIS A 169 15.95 -10.31 7.64
C HIS A 169 17.13 -9.99 8.56
N LEU A 170 17.43 -8.69 8.76
CA LEU A 170 18.51 -8.25 9.64
C LEU A 170 18.45 -8.91 11.01
N ALA A 171 17.26 -9.05 11.59
CA ALA A 171 17.08 -9.67 12.92
C ALA A 171 17.69 -11.08 12.98
N THR A 172 17.42 -11.93 11.99
CA THR A 172 17.98 -13.29 11.91
C THR A 172 19.49 -13.25 11.68
N LEU A 173 19.96 -12.36 10.80
CA LEU A 173 21.40 -12.24 10.49
C LEU A 173 22.22 -11.77 11.70
N TYR A 174 21.67 -10.91 12.56
CA TYR A 174 22.29 -10.53 13.82
C TYR A 174 22.21 -11.65 14.87
N GLN A 175 21.08 -12.37 14.93
CA GLN A 175 20.92 -13.51 15.84
C GLN A 175 21.89 -14.65 15.50
N GLY A 176 22.14 -14.91 14.21
CA GLY A 176 23.14 -15.86 13.71
C GLY A 176 24.59 -15.37 13.81
N LEU A 177 24.82 -14.18 14.39
CA LEU A 177 26.12 -13.51 14.46
C LEU A 177 26.79 -13.33 13.10
N TYR A 178 26.03 -13.34 12.00
CA TYR A 178 26.55 -13.08 10.67
C TYR A 178 26.94 -11.59 10.56
N MET A 179 26.09 -10.70 11.06
CA MET A 179 26.38 -9.28 11.23
C MET A 179 26.64 -8.95 12.71
N THR A 180 27.59 -8.05 12.97
CA THR A 180 27.86 -7.51 14.31
C THR A 180 28.11 -6.00 14.22
N GLY A 181 27.72 -5.26 15.26
CA GLY A 181 27.81 -3.80 15.27
C GLY A 181 26.77 -3.09 14.39
N GLY A 182 26.82 -1.75 14.36
CA GLY A 182 25.86 -0.92 13.62
C GLY A 182 26.21 -0.65 12.15
N GLU A 183 27.51 -0.68 11.81
CA GLU A 183 28.02 -0.37 10.46
C GLU A 183 27.40 -1.22 9.34
N PRO A 184 27.25 -2.56 9.45
CA PRO A 184 26.66 -3.38 8.38
C PRO A 184 25.27 -2.91 7.95
N THR A 185 24.43 -2.53 8.92
CA THR A 185 23.08 -2.05 8.65
C THR A 185 23.09 -0.71 7.93
N SER A 186 23.97 0.22 8.32
CA SER A 186 24.10 1.51 7.63
C SER A 186 24.55 1.32 6.19
N LEU A 187 25.63 0.56 5.97
CA LEU A 187 26.17 0.29 4.64
C LEU A 187 25.13 -0.35 3.71
N LEU A 188 24.36 -1.31 4.24
CA LEU A 188 23.31 -1.98 3.47
C LEU A 188 22.19 -1.00 3.08
N ARG A 189 21.70 -0.19 4.02
CA ARG A 189 20.61 0.78 3.77
C ARG A 189 21.05 1.89 2.83
N ASP A 190 22.26 2.41 3.01
CA ASP A 190 22.85 3.41 2.13
C ASP A 190 23.00 2.85 0.71
N GLY A 191 23.40 1.58 0.58
CA GLY A 191 23.48 0.88 -0.69
C GLY A 191 22.15 0.67 -1.38
N ILE A 192 21.09 0.36 -0.63
CA ILE A 192 19.72 0.26 -1.17
C ILE A 192 19.28 1.61 -1.74
N VAL A 193 19.51 2.71 -1.02
CA VAL A 193 19.15 4.07 -1.49
C VAL A 193 19.94 4.43 -2.75
N GLU A 194 21.23 4.12 -2.78
CA GLU A 194 22.09 4.37 -3.94
C GLU A 194 21.65 3.54 -5.16
N LEU A 195 21.32 2.26 -4.98
CA LEU A 195 20.78 1.43 -6.06
C LEU A 195 19.44 1.94 -6.58
N CYS A 196 18.54 2.36 -5.69
CA CYS A 196 17.27 3.00 -6.09
C CYS A 196 17.51 4.27 -6.91
N SER A 197 18.52 5.08 -6.55
CA SER A 197 18.88 6.29 -7.30
C SER A 197 19.35 5.96 -8.73
N GLN A 198 20.12 4.88 -8.87
CA GLN A 198 20.65 4.40 -10.16
C GLN A 198 19.62 3.70 -11.04
N ILE A 199 18.61 3.06 -10.45
CA ILE A 199 17.53 2.36 -11.19
C ILE A 199 16.41 3.32 -11.59
N LYS A 200 16.17 4.38 -10.80
CA LYS A 200 15.09 5.34 -11.03
C LYS A 200 14.96 5.85 -12.48
N PRO A 201 16.04 6.23 -13.20
CA PRO A 201 15.93 6.73 -14.57
C PRO A 201 15.34 5.70 -15.55
N ASP A 202 15.56 4.41 -15.28
CA ASP A 202 15.17 3.31 -16.14
C ASP A 202 13.87 2.62 -15.67
N ALA A 203 13.27 3.08 -14.57
CA ALA A 203 12.14 2.42 -13.92
C ALA A 203 10.93 2.24 -14.85
N ILE A 204 10.62 3.25 -15.68
CA ILE A 204 9.51 3.17 -16.64
C ILE A 204 9.81 2.12 -17.71
N ALA A 205 11.00 2.14 -18.29
CA ALA A 205 11.40 1.17 -19.32
C ALA A 205 11.41 -0.27 -18.80
N LEU A 206 11.79 -0.48 -17.53
CA LEU A 206 11.73 -1.78 -16.87
C LEU A 206 10.29 -2.30 -16.71
N VAL A 207 9.35 -1.42 -16.35
CA VAL A 207 7.93 -1.76 -16.24
C VAL A 207 7.35 -2.04 -17.62
N ASP A 208 7.62 -1.17 -18.61
CA ASP A 208 7.14 -1.32 -19.98
C ASP A 208 7.61 -2.63 -20.63
N ALA A 209 8.81 -3.11 -20.29
CA ALA A 209 9.35 -4.37 -20.80
C ALA A 209 8.53 -5.61 -20.40
N VAL A 210 7.76 -5.53 -19.31
CA VAL A 210 6.93 -6.62 -18.78
C VAL A 210 5.44 -6.30 -18.76
N ALA A 211 5.06 -5.06 -19.07
CA ALA A 211 3.70 -4.58 -19.00
C ALA A 211 2.80 -5.30 -20.04
N PRO A 212 1.64 -5.82 -19.63
CA PRO A 212 0.66 -6.29 -20.59
C PRO A 212 0.04 -5.10 -21.34
N PRO A 213 -0.54 -5.31 -22.54
CA PRO A 213 -1.29 -4.28 -23.25
C PRO A 213 -2.38 -3.61 -22.40
N ASP A 214 -2.66 -2.33 -22.65
CA ASP A 214 -3.60 -1.51 -21.87
C ASP A 214 -5.00 -2.12 -21.72
N PHE A 215 -5.47 -2.87 -22.73
CA PHE A 215 -6.78 -3.54 -22.66
C PHE A 215 -6.82 -4.71 -21.65
N ILE A 216 -5.67 -5.32 -21.37
CA ILE A 216 -5.52 -6.36 -20.33
C ILE A 216 -5.35 -5.68 -18.97
N LEU A 217 -4.52 -4.63 -18.90
CA LEU A 217 -4.29 -3.90 -17.66
C LEU A 217 -5.57 -3.20 -17.17
N ASN A 218 -6.40 -2.74 -18.10
CA ASN A 218 -7.69 -2.11 -17.88
C ASN A 218 -7.64 -1.02 -16.79
N SER A 219 -6.57 -0.24 -16.74
CA SER A 219 -6.31 0.73 -15.67
C SER A 219 -6.17 2.13 -16.25
N ALA A 220 -6.96 3.07 -15.73
CA ALA A 220 -6.83 4.48 -16.07
C ALA A 220 -5.54 5.09 -15.48
N LEU A 221 -4.98 4.50 -14.41
CA LEU A 221 -3.71 4.95 -13.83
C LEU A 221 -2.49 4.38 -14.57
N GLY A 222 -2.61 3.15 -15.07
CA GLY A 222 -1.52 2.43 -15.71
C GLY A 222 -1.50 2.52 -17.24
N ALA A 223 -2.30 3.42 -17.84
CA ALA A 223 -2.36 3.56 -19.28
C ALA A 223 -1.01 3.99 -19.89
N SER A 224 -0.63 3.37 -21.00
CA SER A 224 0.66 3.59 -21.67
C SER A 224 0.83 4.98 -22.30
N ASP A 225 -0.27 5.73 -22.50
CA ASP A 225 -0.28 7.07 -23.08
C ASP A 225 0.26 8.18 -22.15
N GLY A 226 0.39 7.88 -20.85
CA GLY A 226 0.82 8.84 -19.82
C GLY A 226 -0.20 9.93 -19.49
N ASP A 227 -1.40 9.90 -20.07
CA ASP A 227 -2.44 10.94 -19.97
C ASP A 227 -3.39 10.69 -18.77
N LEU A 228 -2.80 10.51 -17.58
CA LEU A 228 -3.44 10.08 -16.34
C LEU A 228 -4.82 10.72 -16.05
N TYR A 229 -4.86 12.05 -15.97
CA TYR A 229 -6.09 12.75 -15.55
C TYR A 229 -7.19 12.68 -16.61
N LYS A 230 -6.82 12.64 -17.91
CA LYS A 230 -7.79 12.47 -18.99
C LYS A 230 -8.41 11.08 -18.93
N ASN A 231 -7.60 10.06 -18.65
CA ASN A 231 -8.08 8.69 -18.52
C ASN A 231 -8.98 8.50 -17.31
N LEU A 232 -8.63 9.09 -16.17
CA LEU A 232 -9.50 9.12 -14.99
C LEU A 232 -10.83 9.83 -15.26
N GLN A 233 -10.78 11.01 -15.89
CA GLN A 233 -11.99 11.73 -16.26
C GLN A 233 -12.84 10.89 -17.23
N ALA A 234 -12.24 10.33 -18.27
CA ALA A 234 -12.95 9.47 -19.22
C ALA A 234 -13.61 8.26 -18.53
N ALA A 235 -12.95 7.65 -17.55
CA ALA A 235 -13.52 6.55 -16.77
C ALA A 235 -14.78 6.98 -15.98
N ILE A 236 -14.75 8.17 -15.36
CA ILE A 236 -15.91 8.72 -14.64
C ILE A 236 -17.07 8.99 -15.61
N TYR A 237 -16.81 9.66 -16.74
CA TYR A 237 -17.85 10.02 -17.71
C TYR A 237 -18.47 8.81 -18.44
N ARG A 238 -17.75 7.70 -18.54
CA ARG A 238 -18.26 6.44 -19.11
C ARG A 238 -19.09 5.64 -18.11
N THR A 239 -18.99 5.94 -16.81
CA THR A 239 -19.72 5.21 -15.78
C THR A 239 -21.21 5.60 -15.83
N PRO A 240 -22.14 4.65 -16.04
CA PRO A 240 -23.56 4.94 -16.05
C PRO A 240 -24.03 5.57 -14.73
N GLU A 241 -24.97 6.51 -14.81
CA GLU A 241 -25.59 7.16 -13.64
C GLU A 241 -24.61 7.94 -12.73
N ALA A 242 -23.35 8.11 -13.13
CA ALA A 242 -22.32 8.72 -12.29
C ALA A 242 -22.61 10.18 -11.88
N PHE A 243 -23.38 10.90 -12.69
CA PHE A 243 -23.80 12.29 -12.44
C PHE A 243 -25.29 12.42 -12.11
N GLU A 244 -25.99 11.30 -11.98
CA GLU A 244 -27.42 11.26 -11.71
C GLU A 244 -27.68 10.98 -10.21
N ARG A 245 -28.87 11.33 -9.74
CA ARG A 245 -29.27 10.95 -8.37
C ARG A 245 -29.58 9.45 -8.35
N PRO A 246 -29.06 8.68 -7.39
CA PRO A 246 -29.39 7.26 -7.28
C PRO A 246 -30.90 7.06 -7.14
N GLY A 247 -31.50 6.10 -7.84
CA GLY A 247 -32.97 5.92 -7.83
C GLY A 247 -33.60 5.76 -6.44
N TRP A 248 -32.83 5.28 -5.47
CA TRP A 248 -33.22 5.08 -4.07
C TRP A 248 -33.00 6.31 -3.17
N TRP A 249 -32.60 7.46 -3.71
CA TRP A 249 -32.25 8.64 -2.89
C TRP A 249 -33.41 9.12 -2.00
N THR A 250 -34.66 8.95 -2.46
CA THR A 250 -35.88 9.31 -1.72
C THR A 250 -36.18 8.36 -0.56
N ASP A 251 -35.68 7.13 -0.61
CA ASP A 251 -35.94 6.12 0.43
C ASP A 251 -35.10 6.39 1.69
N VAL A 252 -33.94 7.04 1.49
CA VAL A 252 -32.99 7.42 2.55
C VAL A 252 -33.28 8.84 3.06
N VAL A 253 -33.55 9.78 2.14
CA VAL A 253 -33.86 11.16 2.48
C VAL A 253 -35.38 11.31 2.53
N ARG A 254 -35.95 11.01 3.70
CA ARG A 254 -37.35 11.32 4.00
C ARG A 254 -37.52 12.82 4.15
N HIS A 255 -38.08 13.46 3.12
CA HIS A 255 -38.39 14.89 3.16
C HIS A 255 -39.41 15.26 4.24
N ASP A 256 -40.18 14.29 4.73
CA ASP A 256 -41.10 14.42 5.86
C ASP A 256 -40.41 14.32 7.23
N ASP A 257 -39.13 13.94 7.30
CA ASP A 257 -38.37 13.90 8.55
C ASP A 257 -38.05 15.33 9.05
N PRO A 258 -38.54 15.73 10.24
CA PRO A 258 -38.28 17.05 10.80
C PRO A 258 -36.79 17.38 10.95
N TYR A 259 -35.93 16.39 11.19
CA TYR A 259 -34.49 16.60 11.29
C TYR A 259 -33.85 16.92 9.95
N VAL A 260 -34.30 16.27 8.86
CA VAL A 260 -33.80 16.55 7.51
C VAL A 260 -34.23 17.95 7.07
N GLN A 261 -35.48 18.33 7.34
CA GLN A 261 -35.97 19.69 7.06
C GLN A 261 -35.21 20.75 7.86
N PHE A 262 -34.97 20.51 9.15
CA PHE A 262 -34.19 21.41 10.00
C PHE A 262 -32.73 21.56 9.51
N MET A 263 -32.08 20.47 9.12
CA MET A 263 -30.71 20.49 8.59
C MET A 263 -30.63 21.23 7.25
N ILE A 264 -31.60 21.03 6.35
CA ILE A 264 -31.69 21.80 5.08
C ILE A 264 -31.83 23.29 5.40
N GLN A 265 -32.70 23.66 6.34
CA GLN A 265 -32.97 25.04 6.71
C GLN A 265 -31.73 25.71 7.36
N LEU A 266 -30.99 24.99 8.21
CA LEU A 266 -29.71 25.44 8.76
C LEU A 266 -28.64 25.66 7.69
N MET A 267 -28.47 24.71 6.75
CA MET A 267 -27.52 24.87 5.66
C MET A 267 -27.88 26.06 4.75
N TRP A 268 -29.18 26.29 4.52
CA TRP A 268 -29.67 27.44 3.76
C TRP A 268 -29.41 28.77 4.48
N VAL A 269 -29.61 28.83 5.79
CA VAL A 269 -29.28 30.01 6.61
C VAL A 269 -27.78 30.26 6.60
N GLN A 270 -26.96 29.23 6.77
CA GLN A 270 -25.50 29.37 6.80
C GLN A 270 -24.94 29.83 5.45
N TYR A 271 -25.49 29.35 4.33
CA TYR A 271 -25.12 29.80 2.99
C TYR A 271 -25.47 31.28 2.75
N ASN A 272 -26.68 31.71 3.15
CA ASN A 272 -27.11 33.10 2.96
C ASN A 272 -26.48 34.10 3.93
N VAL A 273 -26.12 33.68 5.14
CA VAL A 273 -25.45 34.56 6.12
C VAL A 273 -23.97 34.75 5.79
N VAL A 274 -23.29 33.75 5.24
CA VAL A 274 -21.84 33.82 4.95
C VAL A 274 -21.52 34.48 3.59
N LEU A 275 -22.44 34.42 2.61
CA LEU A 275 -22.24 35.02 1.28
C LEU A 275 -23.06 36.29 1.01
N ALA A 276 -23.78 36.82 2.01
CA ALA A 276 -24.45 38.11 1.87
C ALA A 276 -23.41 39.21 1.56
N PRO A 277 -23.52 39.93 0.43
CA PRO A 277 -22.60 41.01 0.13
C PRO A 277 -22.77 42.12 1.16
N ILE A 278 -21.69 42.48 1.86
CA ILE A 278 -21.68 43.63 2.77
C ILE A 278 -21.95 44.89 1.93
N PRO A 279 -23.03 45.64 2.18
CA PRO A 279 -23.33 46.83 1.40
C PRO A 279 -22.24 47.89 1.63
N ALA A 280 -21.62 48.33 0.54
CA ALA A 280 -20.54 49.32 0.52
C ALA A 280 -21.06 50.74 0.75
N SER A 281 -21.72 51.03 1.87
CA SER A 281 -21.99 52.41 2.31
C SER A 281 -22.67 52.48 3.68
N SER A 282 -21.89 52.58 4.76
CA SER A 282 -22.21 53.46 5.91
C SER A 282 -21.16 53.25 7.01
N HIS A 283 -20.44 54.32 7.36
CA HIS A 283 -19.57 54.37 8.53
C HIS A 283 -20.40 54.36 9.82
N SER A 284 -20.56 53.19 10.43
CA SER A 284 -20.89 53.05 11.86
C SER A 284 -20.54 51.63 12.35
N PRO A 285 -19.88 51.47 13.51
CA PRO A 285 -19.49 50.15 13.99
C PRO A 285 -20.73 49.44 14.56
N VAL A 286 -21.17 48.35 13.92
CA VAL A 286 -22.16 47.44 14.49
C VAL A 286 -21.53 46.81 15.73
N THR A 287 -21.91 47.32 16.90
CA THR A 287 -21.41 46.89 18.20
C THR A 287 -22.60 46.40 19.01
N SER A 288 -23.04 45.16 18.78
CA SER A 288 -23.58 44.21 19.78
C SER A 288 -24.41 43.10 19.13
N LEU A 289 -24.13 41.87 19.58
CA LEU A 289 -24.95 40.68 19.39
C LEU A 289 -25.85 40.59 20.63
N VAL A 290 -27.15 40.84 20.51
CA VAL A 290 -28.08 40.71 21.63
C VAL A 290 -28.74 39.33 21.58
N LEU A 291 -28.39 38.48 22.56
CA LEU A 291 -29.10 37.23 22.85
C LEU A 291 -30.37 37.58 23.64
N THR A 292 -31.54 37.37 23.05
CA THR A 292 -32.82 37.48 23.78
C THR A 292 -33.17 36.13 24.44
N ASP A 293 -33.54 36.20 25.72
CA ASP A 293 -33.87 35.06 26.59
C ASP A 293 -35.20 34.39 26.19
N SER A 294 -35.20 33.06 26.11
CA SER A 294 -36.25 32.21 25.55
C SER A 294 -37.43 31.90 26.51
N SER A 295 -37.68 32.76 27.50
CA SER A 295 -38.65 32.51 28.57
C SER A 295 -40.13 32.77 28.22
N GLN A 296 -40.48 32.99 26.94
CA GLN A 296 -41.84 33.36 26.50
C GLN A 296 -42.47 32.41 25.44
N LEU A 297 -41.90 31.24 25.17
CA LEU A 297 -42.52 30.26 24.25
C LEU A 297 -43.33 29.20 25.03
N THR A 298 -44.57 29.04 24.58
CA THR A 298 -45.72 28.44 25.24
C THR A 298 -45.62 26.91 25.49
N SER A 299 -46.47 26.46 26.41
CA SER A 299 -46.50 25.22 27.20
C SER A 299 -46.60 23.85 26.51
N ASP A 300 -46.41 23.73 25.19
CA ASP A 300 -46.73 22.46 24.48
C ASP A 300 -45.57 21.46 24.34
N SER A 301 -44.39 21.76 24.90
CA SER A 301 -43.19 20.93 24.73
C SER A 301 -42.92 19.93 25.87
N GLN A 302 -43.80 19.81 26.87
CA GLN A 302 -43.51 18.98 28.06
C GLN A 302 -43.74 17.47 27.90
N HIS A 303 -44.28 16.99 26.76
CA HIS A 303 -44.63 15.57 26.60
C HIS A 303 -43.61 14.67 25.89
N LEU A 304 -42.51 15.22 25.38
CA LEU A 304 -41.43 14.44 24.78
C LEU A 304 -40.14 14.80 25.51
N GLY A 305 -39.67 13.90 26.39
CA GLY A 305 -38.47 14.06 27.22
C GLY A 305 -37.19 14.17 26.40
N ILE A 306 -37.02 15.30 25.71
CA ILE A 306 -35.85 15.68 24.95
C ILE A 306 -35.18 16.79 25.75
N TYR A 307 -33.96 16.52 26.23
CA TYR A 307 -33.11 17.51 26.86
C TYR A 307 -32.98 18.74 25.95
N SER A 308 -33.51 19.87 26.41
CA SER A 308 -33.39 21.17 25.76
C SER A 308 -31.95 21.67 25.85
N SER A 309 -31.27 21.73 24.70
CA SER A 309 -30.20 22.71 24.52
C SER A 309 -30.86 24.02 24.05
N PRO A 310 -30.59 25.18 24.69
CA PRO A 310 -31.24 26.42 24.31
C PRO A 310 -30.62 26.95 23.02
N VAL A 311 -31.40 26.98 21.93
CA VAL A 311 -31.00 27.69 20.70
C VAL A 311 -31.68 29.06 20.71
N ALA A 312 -30.84 30.10 20.76
CA ALA A 312 -31.24 31.49 20.65
C ALA A 312 -31.75 31.79 19.24
N SER A 313 -32.90 32.46 19.13
CA SER A 313 -33.41 33.02 17.88
C SER A 313 -32.67 34.32 17.55
N LEU A 314 -32.10 34.43 16.36
CA LEU A 314 -31.44 35.66 15.89
C LEU A 314 -32.47 36.57 15.20
N VAL A 315 -32.85 37.68 15.83
CA VAL A 315 -33.71 38.71 15.22
C VAL A 315 -32.86 39.96 14.98
N LEU A 316 -32.74 40.39 13.73
CA LEU A 316 -32.13 41.67 13.38
C LEU A 316 -33.18 42.78 13.64
N THR A 317 -32.97 43.60 14.67
CA THR A 317 -33.78 44.80 14.91
C THR A 317 -32.99 46.06 14.59
N ASP A 318 -33.65 46.99 13.91
CA ASP A 318 -33.11 48.29 13.55
C ASP A 318 -33.19 49.23 14.76
N SER A 319 -32.09 49.90 15.11
CA SER A 319 -31.91 50.67 16.35
C SER A 319 -32.66 52.01 16.37
N SER A 320 -33.50 52.28 15.37
CA SER A 320 -34.32 53.48 15.26
C SER A 320 -35.68 53.41 16.00
N GLN A 321 -36.05 52.27 16.59
CA GLN A 321 -37.36 52.06 17.24
C GLN A 321 -37.34 52.08 18.79
N LEU A 322 -36.18 52.27 19.43
CA LEU A 322 -36.05 52.26 20.91
C LEU A 322 -36.04 53.68 21.51
N THR A 323 -37.04 54.51 21.23
CA THR A 323 -37.28 55.74 22.00
C THR A 323 -38.77 56.09 22.08
N SER A 324 -39.53 55.37 22.89
CA SER A 324 -40.66 55.94 23.65
C SER A 324 -41.19 54.87 24.62
N ASP A 325 -41.59 55.32 25.81
CA ASP A 325 -42.37 54.59 26.82
C ASP A 325 -41.57 53.90 27.93
N SER A 326 -40.78 54.73 28.63
CA SER A 326 -40.61 54.62 30.08
C SER A 326 -41.39 55.74 30.78
N GLN A 327 -42.71 55.58 30.94
CA GLN A 327 -43.47 56.26 31.99
C GLN A 327 -44.69 55.43 32.46
N HIS A 328 -44.74 55.24 33.79
CA HIS A 328 -45.85 54.79 34.64
C HIS A 328 -46.13 53.29 34.82
N LEU A 329 -45.74 52.85 36.03
CA LEU A 329 -46.30 51.82 36.93
C LEU A 329 -46.29 50.35 36.48
#